data_AF-A0A4Q3WP05-F1
#
_entry.id   AF-A0A4Q3WP05-F1
#
_cell.length_a   1.000
_cell.length_b   1.000
_cell.length_c   1.000
_cell.angle_alpha   90.00
_cell.angle_beta   90.00
_cell.angle_gamma   90.00
#
_symmetry.space_group_name_H-M   'P 1'
#
loop_
_entity.id
_entity.type
_entity.pdbx_description
1 polymer ?
#
loop_
_entity_poly.entity_id
_entity_poly.type
_entity_poly.pdbx_seq_one_letter_code
_entity_poly.pdbx_strand_id
1 'polypeptide(L)'
;ATARETEIAERQKAIELVEAQKEAQRQAIGITVAAQAEKAAAIDRAEALKIGAQGEAEAEKLRVQASAARYAVDAEGQRAVNEAANTMSAANVEMQIKMALMKALPDIIRESVKPMENIDGIKILQVNGLNGSSHDGGGVHLNGGSSGSGNLAEEVVNNALRYRAQAPILDSLLAEIGITGGDLQALAQGAILPKSKPSSDGDGPKFKK
;
A
#
# COMPACT_ATOMS: atom_id res chain seq x y z
N ALA A 1 -32.47 -6.25 114.35
CA ALA A 1 -32.83 -6.90 113.08
C ALA A 1 -32.16 -6.28 111.85
N THR A 2 -31.68 -5.04 111.93
CA THR A 2 -31.19 -4.20 110.81
C THR A 2 -29.86 -4.61 110.16
N ALA A 3 -28.96 -5.29 110.87
CA ALA A 3 -27.64 -5.67 110.31
C ALA A 3 -27.70 -6.79 109.26
N ARG A 4 -28.69 -7.70 109.34
CA ARG A 4 -28.86 -8.77 108.34
C ARG A 4 -29.54 -8.26 107.07
N GLU A 5 -30.48 -7.33 107.21
CA GLU A 5 -31.17 -6.73 106.05
C GLU A 5 -30.23 -5.87 105.20
N THR A 6 -29.29 -5.16 105.84
CA THR A 6 -28.26 -4.38 105.14
C THR A 6 -27.27 -5.27 104.39
N GLU A 7 -26.81 -6.38 104.99
CA GLU A 7 -25.93 -7.34 104.32
C GLU A 7 -26.62 -8.01 103.10
N ILE A 8 -27.91 -8.35 103.22
CA ILE A 8 -28.68 -8.92 102.11
C ILE A 8 -28.79 -7.91 100.97
N ALA A 9 -29.09 -6.64 101.25
CA ALA A 9 -29.20 -5.59 100.24
C ALA A 9 -27.87 -5.33 99.51
N GLU A 10 -26.75 -5.31 100.23
CA GLU A 10 -25.43 -5.13 99.61
C GLU A 10 -25.05 -6.32 98.71
N ARG A 11 -25.35 -7.55 99.15
CA ARG A 11 -25.11 -8.75 98.35
C ARG A 11 -25.99 -8.77 97.11
N GLN A 12 -27.26 -8.38 97.23
CA GLN A 12 -28.18 -8.25 96.10
C GLN A 12 -27.65 -7.26 95.06
N LYS A 13 -27.20 -6.08 95.51
CA LYS A 13 -26.62 -5.04 94.65
C LYS A 13 -25.35 -5.53 93.96
N ALA A 14 -24.49 -6.28 94.67
CA ALA A 14 -23.28 -6.86 94.07
C ALA A 14 -23.62 -7.90 93.01
N ILE A 15 -24.63 -8.75 93.25
CA ILE A 15 -25.11 -9.74 92.27
C ILE A 15 -25.65 -9.03 91.03
N GLU A 16 -26.50 -8.02 91.19
CA GLU A 16 -27.09 -7.26 90.08
C GLU A 16 -26.02 -6.52 89.25
N LEU A 17 -24.99 -5.96 89.90
CA LEU A 17 -23.88 -5.31 89.20
C LEU A 17 -23.06 -6.32 88.39
N VAL A 18 -22.81 -7.51 88.95
CA VAL A 18 -22.11 -8.60 88.25
C VAL A 18 -22.94 -9.13 87.07
N GLU A 19 -24.25 -9.28 87.22
CA GLU A 19 -25.15 -9.68 86.13
C GLU A 19 -25.18 -8.64 85.01
N ALA A 20 -25.31 -7.35 85.36
CA ALA A 20 -25.27 -6.25 84.40
C ALA A 20 -23.91 -6.19 83.65
N GLN A 21 -22.80 -6.38 84.37
CA GLN A 21 -21.47 -6.46 83.74
C GLN A 21 -21.34 -7.67 82.81
N LYS A 22 -21.83 -8.84 83.23
CA LYS A 22 -21.81 -10.06 82.41
C LYS A 22 -22.62 -9.89 81.14
N GLU A 23 -23.81 -9.29 81.21
CA GLU A 23 -24.62 -9.00 80.03
C GLU A 23 -23.96 -7.98 79.11
N ALA A 24 -23.45 -6.87 79.64
CA ALA A 24 -22.76 -5.85 78.85
C ALA A 24 -21.53 -6.44 78.14
N GLN A 25 -20.76 -7.29 78.82
CA GLN A 25 -19.60 -7.95 78.25
C GLN A 25 -20.00 -8.97 77.17
N ARG A 26 -21.10 -9.70 77.36
CA ARG A 26 -21.65 -10.62 76.34
C ARG A 26 -22.09 -9.87 75.09
N GLN A 27 -22.77 -8.74 75.26
CA GLN A 27 -23.20 -7.88 74.15
C GLN A 27 -22.00 -7.28 73.43
N ALA A 28 -21.01 -6.76 74.16
CA ALA A 28 -19.79 -6.22 73.57
C ALA A 28 -19.05 -7.28 72.74
N ILE A 29 -18.88 -8.50 73.28
CA ILE A 29 -18.29 -9.62 72.54
C ILE A 29 -19.12 -9.93 71.29
N GLY A 30 -20.45 -10.02 71.42
CA GLY A 30 -21.35 -10.25 70.29
C GLY A 30 -21.18 -9.23 69.17
N ILE A 31 -21.11 -7.93 69.50
CA ILE A 31 -20.89 -6.85 68.54
C ILE A 31 -19.51 -6.96 67.88
N THR A 32 -18.45 -7.22 68.67
CA THR A 32 -17.10 -7.35 68.11
C THR A 32 -16.96 -8.55 67.19
N VAL A 33 -17.54 -9.71 67.54
CA VAL A 33 -17.52 -10.92 66.71
C VAL A 33 -18.36 -10.71 65.45
N ALA A 34 -19.53 -10.08 65.56
CA ALA A 34 -20.34 -9.73 64.40
C ALA A 34 -19.59 -8.79 63.45
N ALA A 35 -18.96 -7.73 63.96
CA ALA A 35 -18.18 -6.79 63.16
C ALA A 35 -16.96 -7.46 62.50
N GLN A 36 -16.29 -8.38 63.20
CA GLN A 36 -15.19 -9.15 62.63
C GLN A 36 -15.67 -10.11 61.53
N ALA A 37 -16.80 -10.79 61.75
CA ALA A 37 -17.40 -11.68 60.75
C ALA A 37 -17.87 -10.90 59.51
N GLU A 38 -18.48 -9.74 59.68
CA GLU A 38 -18.88 -8.87 58.58
C GLU A 38 -17.67 -8.35 57.80
N LYS A 39 -16.59 -7.95 58.50
CA LYS A 39 -15.35 -7.52 57.86
C LYS A 39 -14.73 -8.66 57.04
N ALA A 40 -14.64 -9.87 57.59
CA ALA A 40 -14.13 -11.03 56.88
C ALA A 40 -14.98 -11.32 55.63
N ALA A 41 -16.31 -11.38 55.77
CA ALA A 41 -17.22 -11.60 54.65
C ALA A 41 -17.12 -10.50 53.57
N ALA A 42 -16.88 -9.24 53.96
CA ALA A 42 -16.69 -8.14 53.02
C ALA A 42 -15.36 -8.27 52.24
N ILE A 43 -14.28 -8.68 52.92
CA ILE A 43 -12.99 -8.96 52.29
C ILE A 43 -13.13 -10.11 51.30
N ASP A 44 -13.72 -11.24 51.71
CA ASP A 44 -13.91 -12.41 50.85
C ASP A 44 -14.73 -12.06 49.60
N ARG A 45 -15.78 -11.25 49.76
CA ARG A 45 -16.57 -10.75 48.61
C ARG A 45 -15.75 -9.83 47.70
N ALA A 46 -14.96 -8.92 48.26
CA ALA A 46 -14.12 -8.03 47.48
C ALA A 46 -13.03 -8.80 46.73
N GLU A 47 -12.43 -9.81 47.35
CA GLU A 47 -11.46 -10.69 46.71
C GLU A 47 -12.11 -11.54 45.62
N ALA A 48 -13.28 -12.12 45.85
CA ALA A 48 -14.03 -12.85 44.83
C ALA A 48 -14.32 -11.97 43.60
N LEU A 49 -14.73 -10.72 43.81
CA LEU A 49 -14.94 -9.76 42.73
C LEU A 49 -13.64 -9.41 41.99
N LYS A 50 -12.53 -9.23 42.71
CA LYS A 50 -11.22 -8.97 42.09
C LYS A 50 -10.75 -10.15 41.26
N ILE A 51 -10.85 -11.37 41.78
CA ILE A 51 -10.45 -12.59 41.07
C ILE A 51 -11.32 -12.78 39.83
N GLY A 52 -12.64 -12.56 39.94
CA GLY A 52 -13.55 -12.58 38.80
C GLY A 52 -13.15 -11.58 37.73
N ALA A 53 -12.94 -10.31 38.11
CA ALA A 53 -12.54 -9.26 37.18
C ALA A 53 -11.16 -9.51 36.55
N GLN A 54 -10.21 -10.06 37.30
CA GLN A 54 -8.90 -10.47 36.78
C GLN A 54 -9.04 -11.61 35.76
N GLY A 55 -9.83 -12.63 36.08
CA GLY A 55 -10.11 -13.74 35.17
C GLY A 55 -10.78 -13.28 33.87
N GLU A 56 -11.76 -12.37 33.97
CA GLU A 56 -12.40 -11.77 32.79
C GLU A 56 -11.40 -10.95 31.96
N ALA A 57 -10.57 -10.14 32.59
CA ALA A 57 -9.55 -9.35 31.90
C ALA A 57 -8.49 -10.23 31.21
N GLU A 58 -8.07 -11.31 31.85
CA GLU A 58 -7.14 -12.29 31.26
C GLU A 58 -7.79 -13.06 30.11
N ALA A 59 -9.04 -13.48 30.27
CA ALA A 59 -9.80 -14.12 29.20
C ALA A 59 -9.94 -13.20 27.98
N GLU A 60 -10.26 -11.92 28.18
CA GLU A 60 -10.37 -10.95 27.10
C GLU A 60 -9.02 -10.71 26.42
N LYS A 61 -7.95 -10.55 27.19
CA LYS A 61 -6.58 -10.46 26.62
C LYS A 61 -6.25 -11.66 25.76
N LEU A 62 -6.55 -12.87 26.23
CA LEU A 62 -6.31 -14.10 25.48
C LEU A 62 -7.17 -14.16 24.21
N ARG A 63 -8.43 -13.72 24.25
CA ARG A 63 -9.30 -13.64 23.07
C ARG A 63 -8.80 -12.64 22.03
N VAL A 64 -8.33 -11.48 22.47
CA VAL A 64 -7.73 -10.46 21.59
C VAL A 64 -6.45 -11.00 20.96
N GLN A 65 -5.57 -11.63 21.74
CA GLN A 65 -4.34 -12.25 21.23
C GLN A 65 -4.64 -13.38 20.24
N ALA A 66 -5.61 -14.24 20.55
CA ALA A 66 -6.03 -15.31 19.63
C ALA A 66 -6.61 -14.75 18.34
N SER A 67 -7.44 -13.70 18.42
CA SER A 67 -7.98 -13.02 17.24
C SER A 67 -6.88 -12.37 16.41
N ALA A 68 -5.92 -11.68 17.06
CA ALA A 68 -4.78 -11.08 16.38
C ALA A 68 -3.92 -12.12 15.65
N ALA A 69 -3.67 -13.27 16.29
CA ALA A 69 -2.95 -14.37 15.66
C ALA A 69 -3.71 -14.95 14.45
N ARG A 70 -5.04 -15.13 14.57
CA ARG A 70 -5.87 -15.56 13.44
C ARG A 70 -5.82 -14.57 12.28
N TYR A 71 -6.01 -13.27 12.54
CA TYR A 71 -5.93 -12.25 11.49
C TYR A 71 -4.55 -12.16 10.86
N ALA A 72 -3.48 -12.38 11.61
CA ALA A 72 -2.13 -12.45 11.05
C ALA A 72 -2.00 -13.61 10.07
N VAL A 73 -2.43 -14.81 10.46
CA VAL A 73 -2.41 -16.00 9.59
C VAL A 73 -3.30 -15.81 8.37
N ASP A 74 -4.50 -15.25 8.54
CA ASP A 74 -5.42 -14.98 7.44
C ASP A 74 -4.84 -13.95 6.45
N ALA A 75 -4.19 -12.89 6.97
CA ALA A 75 -3.54 -11.88 6.15
C ALA A 75 -2.34 -12.46 5.38
N GLU A 76 -1.53 -13.31 6.01
CA GLU A 76 -0.44 -14.02 5.35
C GLU A 76 -0.97 -14.98 4.27
N GLY A 77 -2.04 -15.73 4.58
CA GLY A 77 -2.71 -16.60 3.62
C GLY A 77 -3.26 -15.83 2.42
N GLN A 78 -3.93 -14.70 2.65
CA GLN A 78 -4.43 -13.85 1.57
C GLN A 78 -3.30 -13.25 0.73
N ARG A 79 -2.19 -12.83 1.35
CA ARG A 79 -1.01 -12.37 0.61
C ARG A 79 -0.45 -13.47 -0.28
N ALA A 80 -0.27 -14.68 0.24
CA ALA A 80 0.21 -15.81 -0.54
C ALA A 80 -0.73 -16.15 -1.71
N VAL A 81 -2.06 -16.11 -1.49
CA VAL A 81 -3.05 -16.32 -2.57
C VAL A 81 -2.96 -15.21 -3.61
N ASN A 82 -2.83 -13.94 -3.21
CA ASN A 82 -2.71 -12.82 -4.14
C ASN A 82 -1.40 -12.87 -4.93
N GLU A 83 -0.29 -13.24 -4.30
CA GLU A 83 0.99 -13.44 -4.97
C GLU A 83 0.92 -14.61 -5.98
N ALA A 84 0.32 -15.73 -5.59
CA ALA A 84 0.06 -16.84 -6.49
C ALA A 84 -0.90 -16.44 -7.64
N ALA A 85 -1.94 -15.65 -7.35
CA ALA A 85 -2.89 -15.18 -8.34
C ALA A 85 -2.25 -14.20 -9.34
N ASN A 86 -1.40 -13.28 -8.88
CA ASN A 86 -0.71 -12.34 -9.76
C ASN A 86 0.30 -13.05 -10.67
N THR A 87 1.05 -14.01 -10.14
CA THR A 87 2.00 -14.82 -10.93
C THR A 87 1.28 -15.70 -11.95
N MET A 88 0.21 -16.40 -11.56
CA MET A 88 -0.63 -17.17 -12.48
C MET A 88 -1.36 -16.28 -13.50
N SER A 89 -1.87 -15.11 -13.07
CA SER A 89 -2.57 -14.17 -13.93
C SER A 89 -1.67 -13.64 -15.02
N ALA A 90 -0.42 -13.26 -14.73
CA ALA A 90 0.51 -12.80 -15.77
C ALA A 90 0.71 -13.84 -16.88
N ALA A 91 0.94 -15.10 -16.51
CA ALA A 91 1.09 -16.20 -17.47
C ALA A 91 -0.23 -16.51 -18.22
N ASN A 92 -1.37 -16.46 -17.53
CA ASN A 92 -2.67 -16.69 -18.13
C ASN A 92 -3.10 -15.54 -19.05
N VAL A 93 -2.80 -14.30 -18.70
CA VAL A 93 -3.04 -13.10 -19.51
C VAL A 93 -2.20 -13.16 -20.78
N GLU A 94 -0.92 -13.52 -20.68
CA GLU A 94 -0.07 -13.70 -21.87
C GLU A 94 -0.64 -14.78 -22.81
N MET A 95 -1.06 -15.93 -22.27
CA MET A 95 -1.71 -16.98 -23.04
C MET A 95 -3.01 -16.48 -23.70
N GLN A 96 -3.84 -15.74 -22.95
CA GLN A 96 -5.09 -15.17 -23.47
C GLN A 96 -4.83 -14.14 -24.58
N ILE A 97 -3.83 -13.28 -24.42
CA ILE A 97 -3.40 -12.32 -25.44
C ILE A 97 -2.93 -13.06 -26.69
N LYS A 98 -2.09 -14.10 -26.54
CA LYS A 98 -1.63 -14.92 -27.67
C LYS A 98 -2.80 -15.62 -28.39
N MET A 99 -3.76 -16.18 -27.65
CA MET A 99 -4.95 -16.79 -28.25
C MET A 99 -5.85 -15.77 -28.94
N ALA A 100 -6.07 -14.61 -28.33
CA ALA A 100 -6.86 -13.53 -28.93
C ALA A 100 -6.20 -13.01 -30.21
N LEU A 101 -4.88 -12.82 -30.19
CA LEU A 101 -4.11 -12.46 -31.36
C LEU A 101 -4.20 -13.53 -32.45
N MET A 102 -4.02 -14.81 -32.13
CA MET A 102 -4.18 -15.90 -33.10
C MET A 102 -5.57 -15.95 -33.74
N LYS A 103 -6.63 -15.64 -32.98
CA LYS A 103 -8.01 -15.56 -33.50
C LYS A 103 -8.24 -14.34 -34.39
N ALA A 104 -7.64 -13.20 -34.05
CA ALA A 104 -7.77 -11.96 -34.82
C ALA A 104 -6.84 -11.91 -36.04
N LEU A 105 -5.77 -12.70 -36.06
CA LEU A 105 -4.74 -12.67 -37.09
C LEU A 105 -5.28 -12.91 -38.52
N PRO A 106 -6.21 -13.85 -38.78
CA PRO A 106 -6.75 -14.05 -40.12
C PRO A 106 -7.52 -12.83 -40.65
N ASP A 107 -8.26 -12.14 -39.79
CA ASP A 107 -9.03 -10.95 -40.18
C ASP A 107 -8.10 -9.76 -40.43
N ILE A 108 -7.07 -9.60 -39.59
CA ILE A 108 -6.02 -8.60 -39.81
C ILE A 108 -5.32 -8.85 -41.14
N ILE A 109 -4.93 -10.09 -41.45
CA ILE A 109 -4.29 -10.43 -42.72
C ILE A 109 -5.23 -10.12 -43.88
N ARG A 110 -6.51 -10.52 -43.80
CA ARG A 110 -7.50 -10.26 -44.86
C ARG A 110 -7.66 -8.76 -45.15
N GLU A 111 -7.79 -7.93 -44.12
CA GLU A 111 -7.89 -6.47 -44.32
C GLU A 111 -6.55 -5.86 -44.76
N SER A 112 -5.42 -6.44 -44.34
CA SER A 112 -4.08 -5.98 -44.73
C SER A 112 -3.70 -6.32 -46.18
N VAL A 113 -4.22 -7.42 -46.75
CA VAL A 113 -3.96 -7.78 -48.17
C VAL A 113 -4.95 -7.13 -49.15
N LYS A 114 -6.11 -6.67 -48.66
CA LYS A 114 -7.12 -5.94 -49.45
C LYS A 114 -6.59 -4.71 -50.21
N PRO A 115 -5.72 -3.84 -49.65
CA PRO A 115 -5.11 -2.76 -50.44
C PRO A 115 -4.11 -3.28 -51.48
N MET A 116 -3.53 -4.46 -51.32
CA MET A 116 -2.62 -5.04 -52.32
C MET A 116 -3.37 -5.60 -53.53
N GLU A 117 -4.61 -6.07 -53.37
CA GLU A 117 -5.47 -6.49 -54.50
C GLU A 117 -5.81 -5.32 -55.43
N ASN A 118 -5.83 -4.08 -54.92
CA ASN A 118 -6.17 -2.88 -55.69
C ASN A 118 -4.97 -2.26 -56.42
N ILE A 119 -3.80 -2.92 -56.42
CA ILE A 119 -2.58 -2.44 -57.10
C ILE A 119 -2.24 -3.43 -58.22
N ASP A 120 -2.80 -3.22 -59.42
CA ASP A 120 -2.49 -3.99 -60.64
C ASP A 120 -1.05 -3.75 -61.18
N GLY A 121 -0.31 -2.82 -60.56
CA GLY A 121 1.09 -2.52 -60.86
C GLY A 121 1.46 -1.11 -60.38
N ILE A 122 2.66 -0.94 -59.83
CA ILE A 122 3.18 0.41 -59.54
C ILE A 122 3.54 1.06 -60.88
N LYS A 123 2.58 1.78 -61.46
CA LYS A 123 2.85 2.64 -62.61
C LYS A 123 3.56 3.88 -62.08
N ILE A 124 4.90 3.84 -62.08
CA ILE A 124 5.73 5.00 -61.77
C ILE A 124 5.45 6.05 -62.87
N LEU A 125 4.50 6.93 -62.59
CA LEU A 125 4.32 8.16 -63.34
C LEU A 125 5.49 9.06 -62.97
N GLN A 126 6.57 8.92 -63.73
CA GLN A 126 7.73 9.78 -63.62
C GLN A 126 7.32 11.17 -64.14
N VAL A 127 6.75 12.00 -63.26
CA VAL A 127 6.51 13.43 -63.52
C VAL A 127 7.82 14.19 -63.41
N ASN A 128 8.73 13.91 -64.34
CA ASN A 128 9.89 14.75 -64.59
C ASN A 128 9.56 15.63 -65.80
N GLY A 129 9.11 16.86 -65.53
CA GLY A 129 8.97 17.90 -66.56
C GLY A 129 7.54 18.39 -66.82
N LEU A 130 6.99 19.17 -65.88
CA LEU A 130 5.98 20.18 -66.18
C LEU A 130 6.35 21.45 -65.41
N ASN A 131 7.48 22.02 -65.83
CA ASN A 131 7.72 23.45 -65.72
C ASN A 131 6.86 24.14 -66.79
N GLY A 132 5.91 24.98 -66.38
CA GLY A 132 5.08 25.72 -67.34
C GLY A 132 3.90 26.45 -66.70
N SER A 133 4.22 27.50 -65.93
CA SER A 133 3.53 28.80 -65.95
C SER A 133 1.98 28.88 -65.99
N SER A 134 1.46 29.62 -64.99
CA SER A 134 0.33 30.57 -65.08
C SER A 134 -1.08 30.07 -64.74
N HIS A 135 -1.66 30.62 -63.65
CA HIS A 135 -2.96 31.34 -63.52
C HIS A 135 -3.41 31.26 -62.04
N ASP A 136 -3.16 32.26 -61.20
CA ASP A 136 -3.97 33.47 -60.89
C ASP A 136 -5.36 33.19 -60.29
N GLY A 137 -5.67 33.85 -59.15
CA GLY A 137 -7.04 33.90 -58.62
C GLY A 137 -7.27 34.03 -57.10
N GLY A 138 -6.75 35.09 -56.45
CA GLY A 138 -7.51 35.84 -55.43
C GLY A 138 -7.29 35.58 -53.92
N GLY A 139 -6.58 36.49 -53.23
CA GLY A 139 -6.64 36.58 -51.76
C GLY A 139 -5.57 37.39 -51.02
N VAL A 140 -5.46 38.69 -51.31
CA VAL A 140 -4.93 39.79 -50.45
C VAL A 140 -3.51 39.68 -49.85
N HIS A 141 -2.62 40.51 -50.41
CA HIS A 141 -1.28 40.87 -49.93
C HIS A 141 -1.28 41.64 -48.60
N LEU A 142 -0.21 41.44 -47.80
CA LEU A 142 0.55 42.51 -47.11
C LEU A 142 2.03 42.11 -46.97
N ASN A 143 2.78 42.53 -47.99
CA ASN A 143 4.18 42.94 -48.07
C ASN A 143 5.22 42.53 -47.00
N GLY A 144 6.27 41.83 -47.46
CA GLY A 144 7.57 41.71 -46.82
C GLY A 144 8.50 40.85 -47.68
N GLY A 145 9.15 41.49 -48.67
CA GLY A 145 9.83 40.81 -49.77
C GLY A 145 11.13 40.05 -49.41
N SER A 146 11.51 39.19 -50.36
CA SER A 146 12.86 38.76 -50.73
C SER A 146 12.95 37.25 -50.90
N SER A 147 12.96 36.82 -52.16
CA SER A 147 13.48 35.52 -52.57
C SER A 147 14.96 35.39 -52.16
N GLY A 148 15.35 34.26 -51.58
CA GLY A 148 16.76 33.89 -51.44
C GLY A 148 17.09 33.12 -50.17
N SER A 149 17.17 31.79 -50.29
CA SER A 149 18.13 30.91 -49.56
C SER A 149 18.42 31.15 -48.07
N GLY A 150 17.42 31.45 -47.23
CA GLY A 150 17.59 31.59 -45.77
C GLY A 150 16.77 30.63 -44.91
N ASN A 151 15.93 29.79 -45.53
CA ASN A 151 14.77 29.22 -44.84
C ASN A 151 15.01 27.87 -44.15
N LEU A 152 16.06 27.10 -44.45
CA LEU A 152 16.25 25.80 -43.80
C LEU A 152 16.67 25.92 -42.33
N ALA A 153 17.51 26.90 -41.98
CA ALA A 153 17.92 27.10 -40.60
C ALA A 153 16.76 27.59 -39.74
N GLU A 154 15.96 28.53 -40.26
CA GLU A 154 14.77 29.05 -39.59
C GLU A 154 13.67 27.99 -39.50
N GLU A 155 13.48 27.15 -40.52
CA GLU A 155 12.51 26.04 -40.53
C GLU A 155 12.90 24.93 -39.54
N VAL A 156 14.20 24.59 -39.44
CA VAL A 156 14.71 23.65 -38.44
C VAL A 156 14.56 24.22 -37.03
N VAL A 157 14.84 25.51 -36.83
CA VAL A 157 14.69 26.18 -35.53
C VAL A 157 13.22 26.27 -35.11
N ASN A 158 12.32 26.61 -36.03
CA ASN A 158 10.88 26.69 -35.75
C ASN A 158 10.29 25.31 -35.45
N ASN A 159 10.74 24.26 -36.15
CA ASN A 159 10.37 22.88 -35.86
C ASN A 159 10.94 22.40 -34.51
N ALA A 160 12.18 22.76 -34.17
CA ALA A 160 12.79 22.44 -32.88
C ALA A 160 12.09 23.17 -31.71
N LEU A 161 11.67 24.43 -31.90
CA LEU A 161 10.93 25.19 -30.89
C LEU A 161 9.55 24.58 -30.62
N ARG A 162 8.86 24.12 -31.67
CA ARG A 162 7.57 23.42 -31.58
C ARG A 162 7.70 22.07 -30.86
N TYR A 163 8.77 21.32 -31.15
CA TYR A 163 9.07 20.06 -30.47
C TYR A 163 9.30 20.28 -28.97
N ARG A 164 10.04 21.34 -28.60
CA ARG A 164 10.26 21.72 -27.19
C ARG A 164 8.97 22.18 -26.49
N ALA A 165 8.09 22.89 -27.18
CA ALA A 165 6.80 23.32 -26.62
C ALA A 165 5.85 22.14 -26.35
N GLN A 166 6.02 21.01 -27.06
CA GLN A 166 5.23 19.78 -26.91
C GLN A 166 5.96 18.67 -26.15
N ALA A 167 7.19 18.93 -25.70
CA ALA A 167 8.04 17.98 -24.97
C ALA A 167 7.35 17.32 -23.77
N PRO A 168 6.52 17.98 -22.94
CA PRO A 168 5.92 17.32 -21.77
C PRO A 168 4.99 16.15 -22.11
N ILE A 169 4.31 16.21 -23.25
CA ILE A 169 3.38 15.17 -23.71
C ILE A 169 4.16 14.05 -24.41
N LEU A 170 5.18 14.42 -25.17
CA LEU A 170 6.04 13.45 -25.83
C LEU A 170 6.89 12.68 -24.80
N ASP A 171 7.38 13.34 -23.76
CA ASP A 171 8.13 12.74 -22.66
C ASP A 171 7.26 11.79 -21.83
N SER A 172 5.96 12.08 -21.63
CA SER A 172 5.06 11.13 -20.96
C SER A 172 4.82 9.87 -21.79
N LEU A 173 4.66 10.01 -23.11
CA LEU A 173 4.51 8.87 -24.02
C LEU A 173 5.81 8.05 -24.14
N LEU A 174 6.96 8.71 -24.20
CA LEU A 174 8.27 8.06 -24.25
C LEU A 174 8.59 7.36 -22.92
N ALA A 175 8.22 7.95 -21.78
CA ALA A 175 8.31 7.32 -20.47
C ALA A 175 7.38 6.10 -20.35
N GLU A 176 6.18 6.13 -20.93
CA GLU A 176 5.28 4.96 -21.02
C GLU A 176 5.86 3.84 -21.91
N ILE A 177 6.67 4.18 -22.91
CA ILE A 177 7.39 3.22 -23.77
C ILE A 177 8.74 2.81 -23.16
N GLY A 178 9.13 3.39 -22.01
CA GLY A 178 10.35 3.03 -21.27
C GLY A 178 11.63 3.67 -21.79
N ILE A 179 11.54 4.72 -22.63
CA ILE A 179 12.69 5.48 -23.14
C ILE A 179 12.72 6.82 -22.42
N THR A 180 13.64 7.00 -21.48
CA THR A 180 13.81 8.27 -20.79
C THR A 180 14.76 9.17 -21.57
N GLY A 181 14.55 10.50 -21.55
CA GLY A 181 15.35 11.46 -22.33
C GLY A 181 16.88 11.38 -22.13
N GLY A 182 17.36 10.72 -21.07
CA GLY A 182 18.77 10.40 -20.89
C GLY A 182 19.31 9.31 -21.83
N ASP A 183 18.48 8.32 -22.20
CA ASP A 183 18.87 7.22 -23.09
C ASP A 183 19.03 7.69 -24.54
N LEU A 184 18.25 8.70 -24.95
CA LEU A 184 18.40 9.35 -26.26
C LEU A 184 19.72 10.13 -26.34
N GLN A 185 20.12 10.80 -25.26
CA GLN A 185 21.41 11.49 -25.18
C GLN A 185 22.58 10.50 -25.16
N ALA A 186 22.42 9.34 -24.51
CA ALA A 186 23.39 8.25 -24.53
C ALA A 186 23.51 7.59 -25.92
N LEU A 187 22.40 7.42 -26.64
CA LEU A 187 22.38 6.96 -28.05
C LEU A 187 23.00 7.99 -29.00
N ALA A 188 22.71 9.27 -28.82
CA ALA A 188 23.31 10.35 -29.59
C ALA A 188 24.82 10.48 -29.30
N GLN A 189 25.26 10.35 -28.05
CA GLN A 189 26.68 10.33 -27.69
C GLN A 189 27.38 9.05 -28.17
N GLY A 190 26.69 7.92 -28.21
CA GLY A 190 27.17 6.67 -28.80
C GLY A 190 27.38 6.73 -30.31
N ALA A 191 26.66 7.60 -31.02
CA ALA A 191 26.84 7.84 -32.45
C ALA A 191 27.99 8.81 -32.79
N ILE A 192 28.50 9.57 -31.80
CA ILE A 192 29.45 10.67 -32.02
C ILE A 192 30.90 10.30 -31.58
N LEU A 193 31.13 9.17 -30.90
CA LEU A 193 32.49 8.73 -30.54
C LEU A 193 32.81 7.29 -31.00
N PRO A 194 33.84 7.08 -31.87
CA PRO A 194 34.37 5.74 -32.10
C PRO A 194 35.13 5.26 -30.84
N LYS A 195 34.66 4.17 -30.24
CA LYS A 195 35.30 3.52 -29.08
C LYS A 195 36.69 2.99 -29.44
N SER A 196 37.74 3.57 -28.87
CA SER A 196 39.01 2.89 -28.66
C SER A 196 38.98 2.17 -27.30
N LYS A 197 39.33 0.89 -27.32
CA LYS A 197 39.33 -0.03 -26.17
C LYS A 197 40.72 0.01 -25.52
N PRO A 198 40.86 0.20 -24.19
CA PRO A 198 42.07 -0.21 -23.50
C PRO A 198 41.84 -1.52 -22.72
N SER A 199 42.86 -2.35 -22.82
CA SER A 199 43.11 -3.60 -22.12
C SER A 199 43.34 -3.42 -20.61
N SER A 200 42.90 -4.39 -19.80
CA SER A 200 43.47 -4.74 -18.49
C SER A 200 43.13 -6.22 -18.23
N ASP A 201 44.07 -7.13 -18.41
CA ASP A 201 45.04 -7.61 -17.40
C ASP A 201 44.44 -8.41 -16.23
N GLY A 202 44.86 -9.70 -16.22
CA GLY A 202 45.12 -10.62 -15.10
C GLY A 202 44.29 -10.57 -13.81
N ASP A 203 43.66 -11.70 -13.46
CA ASP A 203 44.10 -12.53 -12.33
C ASP A 203 43.38 -13.89 -12.35
N GLY A 204 44.08 -14.97 -12.01
CA GLY A 204 43.56 -16.34 -12.01
C GLY A 204 42.88 -16.74 -10.70
N PRO A 205 42.38 -17.99 -10.61
CA PRO A 205 42.69 -18.75 -9.40
C PRO A 205 43.16 -20.17 -9.68
N LYS A 206 44.16 -20.56 -8.87
CA LYS A 206 44.82 -21.85 -8.80
C LYS A 206 43.87 -22.91 -8.21
N PHE A 207 43.66 -24.02 -8.91
CA PHE A 207 43.07 -25.22 -8.31
C PHE A 207 44.10 -25.94 -7.43
N LYS A 208 43.72 -26.17 -6.16
CA LYS A 208 44.42 -27.01 -5.20
C LYS A 208 44.06 -28.48 -5.45
N LYS A 209 45.12 -29.32 -5.39
CA LYS A 209 45.20 -30.76 -5.06
C LYS A 209 44.14 -31.70 -5.60
#